data_AF-A0A7K9FN50-F1
#
_entry.id   AF-A0A7K9FN50-F1
#
_cell.length_a   1.000
_cell.length_b   1.000
_cell.length_c   1.000
_cell.angle_alpha   90.00
_cell.angle_beta   90.00
_cell.angle_gamma   90.00
#
_symmetry.space_group_name_H-M   'P 1'
#
loop_
_entity.id
_entity.type
_entity.pdbx_description
1 polymer ?
#
loop_
_entity_poly.entity_id
_entity_poly.type
_entity_poly.pdbx_seq_one_letter_code
_entity_poly.pdbx_strand_id
1 'polypeptide(L)'
;MLLLLHLLPAMLPTAVLASCTGAGADRQLILAKVRARVLEHLSPPLLQEEPQKEARRVHRRDVLENTKVEPRVLEDTSQVILFPSTDVPCEPMQLDKLLEEEGVFTYLFQPSAHTLSRTVTSAQLWFYTGPSAAPNHSAPDVLTLSPQGRMPVTATVVQAPEHWTVFHFAPALLPQLSQPLFVLLVRCPSCPCLAEGDKMPFLVATTRAKGSERARRSAMPWSPAALSLLQRPSEDLAAHTNCRRASLNISFEELGWDKWIVHPSSFVFHYCHGSCAEGHGLSHRLGVQLCCAALPGTMRSLRVRTTSDGGYSFKYETVPNILAQDCTCV
;
A
#
# COMPACT_ATOMS: atom_id res chain seq x y z
N MET A 1 -63.64 -2.99 43.95
CA MET A 1 -63.46 -2.20 42.72
C MET A 1 -62.33 -1.22 42.99
N LEU A 2 -61.10 -1.59 42.62
CA LEU A 2 -60.44 -1.22 41.36
C LEU A 2 -59.92 0.22 41.41
N LEU A 3 -58.62 0.37 41.69
CA LEU A 3 -57.65 1.21 40.96
C LEU A 3 -56.28 1.14 41.65
N LEU A 4 -55.48 0.12 41.28
CA LEU A 4 -54.02 0.20 41.32
C LEU A 4 -53.58 0.49 39.88
N LEU A 5 -53.15 1.71 39.59
CA LEU A 5 -52.42 2.00 38.35
C LEU A 5 -50.94 1.67 38.57
N HIS A 6 -50.47 0.62 37.89
CA HIS A 6 -49.06 0.36 37.69
C HIS A 6 -48.49 1.34 36.65
N LEU A 7 -47.56 2.19 37.09
CA LEU A 7 -46.60 2.87 36.22
C LEU A 7 -45.49 1.89 35.86
N LEU A 8 -45.56 1.30 34.68
CA LEU A 8 -44.42 0.64 34.02
C LEU A 8 -43.79 1.65 33.05
N PRO A 9 -42.52 2.05 33.22
CA PRO A 9 -41.84 2.78 32.17
C PRO A 9 -41.57 1.81 31.01
N ALA A 10 -42.06 2.20 29.83
CA ALA A 10 -41.74 1.54 28.57
C ALA A 10 -40.21 1.58 28.37
N MET A 11 -39.57 0.43 28.54
CA MET A 11 -38.19 0.23 28.09
C MET A 11 -38.22 0.20 26.56
N LEU A 12 -38.03 1.37 25.94
CA LEU A 12 -37.63 1.41 24.54
C LEU A 12 -36.29 0.67 24.41
N PRO A 13 -36.11 -0.21 23.42
CA PRO A 13 -34.81 -0.80 23.16
C PRO A 13 -33.83 0.34 22.87
N THR A 14 -32.82 0.46 23.72
CA THR A 14 -31.66 1.30 23.46
C THR A 14 -31.14 0.90 22.10
N ALA A 15 -31.26 1.81 21.13
CA ALA A 15 -30.51 1.71 19.89
C ALA A 15 -29.06 1.51 20.33
N VAL A 16 -28.54 0.30 20.11
CA VAL A 16 -27.15 -0.02 20.35
C VAL A 16 -26.39 0.87 19.38
N LEU A 17 -26.00 2.05 19.86
CA LEU A 17 -24.98 2.89 19.23
C LEU A 17 -23.84 1.92 18.96
N ALA A 18 -23.65 1.60 17.69
CA ALA A 18 -22.62 0.67 17.25
C ALA A 18 -21.28 1.32 17.56
N SER A 19 -20.81 1.15 18.79
CA SER A 19 -19.48 1.56 19.19
C SER A 19 -18.51 0.71 18.38
N CYS A 20 -17.65 1.37 17.63
CA CYS A 20 -16.57 0.73 16.89
C CYS A 20 -15.54 0.25 17.91
N THR A 21 -15.79 -0.91 18.49
CA THR A 21 -14.84 -1.54 19.40
C THR A 21 -13.65 -2.02 18.56
N GLY A 22 -12.44 -1.59 18.94
CA GLY A 22 -11.19 -2.04 18.32
C GLY A 22 -10.83 -3.50 18.66
N ALA A 23 -11.74 -4.23 19.32
CA ALA A 23 -11.58 -5.65 19.59
C ALA A 23 -11.90 -6.45 18.33
N GLY A 24 -11.06 -7.44 18.03
CA GLY A 24 -11.24 -8.33 16.88
C GLY A 24 -12.67 -8.83 16.75
N ALA A 25 -13.32 -8.53 15.63
CA ALA A 25 -14.67 -9.00 15.37
C ALA A 25 -14.67 -10.53 15.33
N ASP A 26 -15.41 -11.16 16.24
CA ASP A 26 -15.60 -12.62 16.26
C ASP A 26 -16.10 -13.08 14.89
N ARG A 27 -15.51 -14.17 14.39
CA ARG A 27 -15.77 -14.68 13.05
C ARG A 27 -17.26 -14.97 12.85
N GLN A 28 -17.96 -15.41 13.89
CA GLN A 28 -19.40 -15.64 13.86
C GLN A 28 -20.20 -14.35 13.63
N LEU A 29 -19.77 -13.23 14.23
CA LEU A 29 -20.41 -11.93 14.02
C LEU A 29 -20.23 -11.44 12.58
N ILE A 30 -19.05 -11.66 12.00
CA ILE A 30 -18.78 -11.33 10.60
C ILE A 30 -19.71 -12.15 9.69
N LEU A 31 -19.78 -13.47 9.90
CA LEU A 31 -20.68 -14.33 9.13
C LEU A 31 -22.14 -13.89 9.26
N ALA A 32 -22.61 -13.52 10.46
CA ALA A 32 -23.96 -13.02 10.66
C ALA A 32 -24.24 -11.73 9.87
N LYS A 33 -23.31 -10.78 9.86
CA LYS A 33 -23.43 -9.54 9.07
C LYS A 33 -23.43 -9.80 7.57
N VAL A 34 -22.56 -10.70 7.11
CA VAL A 34 -22.53 -11.11 5.70
C VAL A 34 -23.85 -11.79 5.32
N ARG A 35 -24.38 -12.68 6.17
CA ARG A 35 -25.67 -13.33 5.93
C ARG A 35 -26.78 -12.30 5.75
N ALA A 36 -26.90 -11.35 6.68
CA ALA A 36 -27.89 -10.30 6.61
C ALA A 36 -27.77 -9.49 5.30
N ARG A 37 -26.56 -9.04 4.95
CA ARG A 37 -26.34 -8.21 3.76
C ARG A 37 -26.61 -8.94 2.45
N VAL A 38 -26.29 -10.23 2.39
CA VAL A 38 -26.59 -11.06 1.22
C VAL A 38 -28.09 -11.29 1.10
N LEU A 39 -28.79 -11.59 2.21
CA LEU A 39 -30.24 -11.82 2.21
C LEU A 39 -31.07 -10.57 1.88
N GLU A 40 -30.52 -9.37 2.08
CA GLU A 40 -31.14 -8.12 1.61
C GLU A 40 -31.24 -8.05 0.08
N HIS A 41 -30.36 -8.75 -0.65
CA HIS A 41 -30.27 -8.66 -2.11
C HIS A 41 -30.60 -9.97 -2.81
N LEU A 42 -30.44 -11.10 -2.13
CA LEU A 42 -30.73 -12.43 -2.62
C LEU A 42 -31.77 -13.08 -1.72
N SER A 43 -32.80 -13.68 -2.32
CA SER A 43 -33.78 -14.47 -1.59
C SER A 43 -33.52 -15.96 -1.84
N PRO A 44 -33.38 -16.79 -0.78
CA PRO A 44 -33.29 -18.23 -0.96
C PRO A 44 -34.55 -18.74 -1.67
N PRO A 45 -34.43 -19.65 -2.65
CA PRO A 45 -35.60 -20.28 -3.25
C PRO A 45 -36.34 -21.10 -2.19
N LEU A 46 -37.67 -21.14 -2.27
CA LEU A 46 -38.47 -22.09 -1.50
C LEU A 46 -38.12 -23.49 -1.99
N LEU A 47 -37.25 -24.18 -1.26
CA LEU A 47 -36.88 -25.55 -1.58
C LEU A 47 -38.12 -26.42 -1.38
N GLN A 48 -38.77 -26.82 -2.48
CA GLN A 48 -39.62 -28.02 -2.48
C GLN A 48 -38.67 -29.21 -2.29
N GLU A 49 -38.80 -29.90 -1.17
CA GLU A 49 -38.16 -31.20 -0.96
C GLU A 49 -38.81 -32.22 -1.91
N GLU A 50 -38.36 -32.24 -3.17
CA GLU A 50 -38.61 -33.35 -4.07
C GLU A 50 -37.57 -34.46 -3.79
N PRO A 51 -37.97 -35.74 -3.70
CA PRO A 51 -37.07 -36.81 -3.31
C PRO A 51 -35.90 -36.98 -4.27
N GLN A 52 -34.70 -37.13 -3.69
CA GLN A 52 -33.42 -37.43 -4.33
C GLN A 52 -33.56 -38.30 -5.59
N LYS A 53 -33.27 -37.71 -6.75
CA LYS A 53 -32.76 -38.46 -7.91
C LYS A 53 -31.27 -38.17 -8.05
N GLU A 54 -30.49 -39.24 -7.98
CA GLU A 54 -29.03 -39.24 -8.08
C GLU A 54 -28.52 -38.34 -9.20
N ALA A 55 -27.88 -37.24 -8.80
CA ALA A 55 -27.08 -36.44 -9.70
C ALA A 55 -25.93 -37.29 -10.22
N ARG A 56 -25.87 -37.46 -11.55
CA ARG A 56 -24.74 -38.06 -12.26
C ARG A 56 -23.45 -37.43 -11.76
N ARG A 57 -22.59 -38.26 -11.15
CA ARG A 57 -21.20 -37.92 -10.83
C ARG A 57 -20.49 -37.53 -12.13
N VAL A 58 -20.26 -36.25 -12.33
CA VAL A 58 -19.25 -35.79 -13.29
C VAL A 58 -17.90 -36.10 -12.66
N HIS A 59 -17.12 -36.96 -13.30
CA HIS A 59 -15.82 -37.40 -12.83
C HIS A 59 -14.92 -36.21 -12.49
N ARG A 60 -14.63 -36.08 -11.19
CA ARG A 60 -13.47 -35.37 -10.66
C ARG A 60 -12.23 -36.09 -11.19
N ARG A 61 -11.54 -35.48 -12.14
CA ARG A 61 -10.18 -35.90 -12.49
C ARG A 61 -9.27 -35.38 -11.38
N ASP A 62 -8.82 -36.30 -10.54
CA ASP A 62 -7.54 -36.17 -9.86
C ASP A 62 -6.44 -36.29 -10.91
N VAL A 63 -5.65 -35.24 -11.07
CA VAL A 63 -4.29 -35.36 -11.59
C VAL A 63 -3.39 -34.71 -10.54
N LEU A 64 -2.83 -35.57 -9.70
CA LEU A 64 -1.60 -35.28 -8.98
C LEU A 64 -0.48 -35.42 -10.01
N GLU A 65 0.00 -34.30 -10.56
CA GLU A 65 1.33 -34.27 -11.14
C GLU A 65 2.07 -33.09 -10.54
N ASN A 66 2.90 -33.44 -9.55
CA ASN A 66 3.79 -32.53 -8.87
C ASN A 66 4.94 -32.19 -9.81
N THR A 67 4.70 -31.35 -10.81
CA THR A 67 5.81 -30.67 -11.48
C THR A 67 6.31 -29.66 -10.47
N LYS A 68 7.48 -29.94 -9.88
CA LYS A 68 8.31 -28.92 -9.24
C LYS A 68 8.63 -27.88 -10.32
N VAL A 69 7.73 -26.92 -10.49
CA VAL A 69 8.07 -25.64 -11.08
C VAL A 69 8.94 -25.00 -10.03
N GLU A 70 10.25 -25.09 -10.25
CA GLU A 70 11.21 -24.23 -9.60
C GLU A 70 10.63 -22.81 -9.65
N PRO A 71 10.46 -22.12 -8.51
CA PRO A 71 9.96 -20.76 -8.57
C PRO A 71 10.98 -19.98 -9.38
N ARG A 72 10.63 -19.62 -10.61
CA ARG A 72 11.26 -18.47 -11.24
C ARG A 72 11.01 -17.35 -10.25
N VAL A 73 12.05 -17.00 -9.51
CA VAL A 73 12.12 -15.75 -8.76
C VAL A 73 11.93 -14.70 -9.83
N LEU A 74 10.68 -14.30 -10.06
CA LEU A 74 10.39 -13.09 -10.80
C LEU A 74 11.07 -12.03 -9.96
N GLU A 75 12.20 -11.53 -10.45
CA GLU A 75 12.87 -10.42 -9.79
C GLU A 75 11.84 -9.30 -9.71
N ASP A 76 11.33 -9.00 -8.52
CA ASP A 76 10.44 -7.85 -8.27
C ASP A 76 11.30 -6.59 -8.33
N THR A 77 11.83 -6.32 -9.52
CA THR A 77 12.57 -5.14 -9.89
C THR A 77 11.60 -4.14 -10.51
N SER A 78 11.62 -2.92 -10.00
CA SER A 78 10.81 -1.82 -10.51
C SER A 78 11.70 -0.64 -10.79
N GLN A 79 11.57 -0.04 -11.97
CA GLN A 79 12.19 1.23 -12.30
C GLN A 79 11.26 2.37 -11.88
N VAL A 80 11.82 3.36 -11.19
CA VAL A 80 11.12 4.57 -10.76
C VAL A 80 11.86 5.77 -11.31
N ILE A 81 11.11 6.74 -11.82
CA ILE A 81 11.62 8.04 -12.26
C ILE A 81 11.23 9.07 -11.21
N LEU A 82 12.21 9.84 -10.73
CA LEU A 82 12.01 10.90 -9.74
C LEU A 82 12.39 12.25 -10.35
N PHE A 83 11.44 13.18 -10.33
CA PHE A 83 11.67 14.58 -10.66
C PHE A 83 11.95 15.38 -9.39
N PRO A 84 12.70 16.49 -9.48
CA PRO A 84 12.88 17.42 -8.36
C PRO A 84 11.53 17.96 -7.85
N SER A 85 11.39 18.13 -6.54
CA SER A 85 10.15 18.60 -5.89
C SER A 85 9.93 20.11 -6.01
N THR A 86 10.97 20.85 -6.39
CA THR A 86 10.93 22.29 -6.63
C THR A 86 11.25 22.53 -8.10
N ASP A 87 10.41 23.30 -8.79
CA ASP A 87 10.82 23.97 -10.02
C ASP A 87 11.97 24.89 -9.63
N VAL A 88 13.18 24.65 -10.14
CA VAL A 88 14.34 25.46 -9.80
C VAL A 88 14.50 26.49 -10.92
N PRO A 89 13.99 27.72 -10.78
CA PRO A 89 14.47 28.82 -11.58
C PRO A 89 15.93 29.04 -11.16
N CYS A 90 16.90 28.80 -12.04
CA CYS A 90 18.24 29.28 -11.76
C CYS A 90 18.16 30.82 -11.79
N GLU A 91 18.48 31.45 -10.66
CA GLU A 91 18.56 32.90 -10.57
C GLU A 91 19.62 33.40 -11.57
N PRO A 92 19.28 34.28 -12.52
CA PRO A 92 20.28 34.87 -13.40
C PRO A 92 21.23 35.78 -12.61
N MET A 93 22.47 35.87 -13.10
CA MET A 93 23.64 36.49 -12.49
C MET A 93 23.34 37.75 -11.66
N GLN A 94 23.61 37.67 -10.35
CA GLN A 94 23.72 38.82 -9.48
C GLN A 94 25.20 39.05 -9.19
N LEU A 95 25.69 40.24 -9.57
CA LEU A 95 27.10 40.65 -9.64
C LEU A 95 27.91 40.54 -8.32
N ASP A 96 27.28 40.19 -7.21
CA ASP A 96 27.85 40.20 -5.85
C ASP A 96 27.92 38.82 -5.16
N LYS A 97 27.54 37.71 -5.82
CA LYS A 97 27.73 36.36 -5.24
C LYS A 97 29.13 35.84 -5.59
N LEU A 98 29.85 35.36 -4.58
CA LEU A 98 31.19 34.76 -4.67
C LEU A 98 31.29 33.80 -5.87
N LEU A 99 32.38 33.91 -6.64
CA LEU A 99 32.72 33.15 -7.86
C LEU A 99 32.62 31.60 -7.74
N GLU A 100 32.37 31.06 -6.54
CA GLU A 100 32.28 29.63 -6.25
C GLU A 100 30.86 29.03 -6.39
N GLU A 101 29.81 29.86 -6.46
CA GLU A 101 28.41 29.45 -6.61
C GLU A 101 27.92 29.49 -8.07
N GLU A 102 28.71 30.02 -8.99
CA GLU A 102 28.38 30.10 -10.40
C GLU A 102 28.36 28.71 -11.04
N GLY A 103 27.22 28.35 -11.66
CA GLY A 103 27.04 27.06 -12.33
C GLY A 103 26.82 25.87 -11.40
N VAL A 104 26.36 26.09 -10.16
CA VAL A 104 25.92 25.02 -9.26
C VAL A 104 24.39 24.97 -9.23
N PHE A 105 23.81 23.91 -9.78
CA PHE A 105 22.37 23.67 -9.80
C PHE A 105 21.99 22.78 -8.61
N THR A 106 20.99 23.17 -7.82
CA THR A 106 20.58 22.43 -6.62
C THR A 106 19.21 21.81 -6.82
N TYR A 107 19.09 20.50 -6.63
CA TYR A 107 17.86 19.74 -6.83
C TYR A 107 17.47 18.98 -5.57
N LEU A 108 16.24 19.21 -5.13
CA LEU A 108 15.63 18.54 -3.99
C LEU A 108 14.76 17.39 -4.48
N PHE A 109 14.99 16.18 -3.97
CA PHE A 109 14.20 15.00 -4.33
C PHE A 109 13.45 14.48 -3.11
N GLN A 110 12.17 14.18 -3.30
CA GLN A 110 11.30 13.57 -2.30
C GLN A 110 10.75 12.24 -2.83
N PRO A 111 11.41 11.10 -2.53
CA PRO A 111 10.94 9.80 -2.97
C PRO A 111 9.54 9.46 -2.46
N SER A 112 8.77 8.75 -3.29
CA SER A 112 7.45 8.25 -2.90
C SER A 112 7.55 7.16 -1.82
N ALA A 113 6.47 6.95 -1.07
CA ALA A 113 6.38 5.86 -0.09
C ALA A 113 6.70 4.49 -0.70
N HIS A 114 6.34 4.27 -1.98
CA HIS A 114 6.69 3.05 -2.72
C HIS A 114 8.21 2.89 -2.88
N THR A 115 8.91 3.95 -3.30
CA THR A 115 10.37 3.94 -3.46
C THR A 115 11.07 3.69 -2.13
N LEU A 116 10.62 4.34 -1.06
CA LEU A 116 11.19 4.21 0.29
C LEU A 116 10.97 2.81 0.91
N SER A 117 9.92 2.10 0.49
CA SER A 117 9.64 0.73 0.95
C SER A 117 10.54 -0.34 0.31
N ARG A 118 11.32 0.03 -0.70
CA ARG A 118 12.14 -0.88 -1.52
C ARG A 118 13.62 -0.57 -1.38
N THR A 119 14.48 -1.51 -1.74
CA THR A 119 15.94 -1.30 -1.74
C THR A 119 16.37 -0.82 -3.11
N VAL A 120 16.98 0.37 -3.18
CA VAL A 120 17.57 0.90 -4.42
C VAL A 120 18.82 0.09 -4.76
N THR A 121 18.83 -0.55 -5.93
CA THR A 121 19.93 -1.41 -6.40
C THR A 121 20.85 -0.69 -7.39
N SER A 122 20.33 0.31 -8.11
CA SER A 122 21.12 1.21 -8.94
C SER A 122 20.36 2.52 -9.13
N ALA A 123 21.08 3.59 -9.41
CA ALA A 123 20.48 4.88 -9.69
C ALA A 123 21.36 5.67 -10.67
N GLN A 124 20.69 6.43 -11.53
CA GLN A 124 21.34 7.30 -12.50
C GLN A 124 20.63 8.64 -12.59
N LEU A 125 21.38 9.74 -12.66
CA LEU A 125 20.85 11.08 -12.87
C LEU A 125 21.03 11.48 -14.33
N TRP A 126 19.95 11.94 -14.95
CA TRP A 126 19.94 12.53 -16.27
C TRP A 126 19.95 14.04 -16.14
N PHE A 127 20.95 14.69 -16.72
CA PHE A 127 21.12 16.13 -16.67
C PHE A 127 21.43 16.69 -18.06
N TYR A 128 20.69 17.71 -18.47
CA TYR A 128 20.89 18.34 -19.77
C TYR A 128 22.05 19.34 -19.72
N THR A 129 23.13 19.08 -20.45
CA THR A 129 24.33 19.93 -20.47
C THR A 129 24.35 20.91 -21.64
N GLY A 130 23.46 20.74 -22.61
CA GLY A 130 23.32 21.62 -23.77
C GLY A 130 24.48 21.54 -24.77
N PRO A 131 24.36 22.24 -25.91
CA PRO A 131 25.32 22.17 -27.01
C PRO A 131 26.69 22.80 -26.68
N SER A 132 26.79 23.56 -25.59
CA SER A 132 28.02 24.27 -25.18
C SER A 132 28.97 23.42 -24.33
N ALA A 133 28.60 22.19 -23.96
CA ALA A 133 29.46 21.24 -23.25
C ALA A 133 30.48 20.58 -24.21
N ALA A 134 31.34 21.39 -24.81
CA ALA A 134 32.48 20.92 -25.58
C ALA A 134 33.52 20.24 -24.65
N PRO A 135 34.35 19.28 -25.14
CA PRO A 135 35.31 18.51 -24.33
C PRO A 135 36.42 19.33 -23.64
N ASN A 136 36.48 20.65 -23.88
CA ASN A 136 37.47 21.56 -23.32
C ASN A 136 37.02 22.28 -22.04
N HIS A 137 35.76 22.09 -21.61
CA HIS A 137 35.24 22.66 -20.36
C HIS A 137 35.30 21.65 -19.23
N SER A 138 35.33 22.14 -17.98
CA SER A 138 35.29 21.32 -16.78
C SER A 138 34.14 20.31 -16.87
N ALA A 139 34.45 19.03 -16.67
CA ALA A 139 33.42 17.99 -16.68
C ALA A 139 32.37 18.31 -15.60
N PRO A 140 31.07 18.10 -15.89
CA PRO A 140 30.04 18.33 -14.90
C PRO A 140 30.20 17.31 -13.77
N ASP A 141 30.12 17.78 -12.54
CA ASP A 141 30.28 16.95 -11.35
C ASP A 141 29.01 16.97 -10.49
N VAL A 142 28.72 15.85 -9.83
CA VAL A 142 27.61 15.77 -8.86
C VAL A 142 28.16 15.87 -7.45
N LEU A 143 27.51 16.70 -6.64
CA LEU A 143 27.78 16.89 -5.23
C LEU A 143 26.53 16.53 -4.43
N THR A 144 26.72 16.20 -3.16
CA THR A 144 25.66 15.92 -2.21
C THR A 144 25.83 16.79 -0.96
N LEU A 145 24.74 17.11 -0.27
CA LEU A 145 24.80 17.79 1.01
C LEU A 145 25.01 16.78 2.13
N SER A 146 26.04 17.03 2.95
CA SER A 146 26.32 16.31 4.18
C SER A 146 26.42 17.30 5.35
N PRO A 147 26.38 16.84 6.61
CA PRO A 147 26.65 17.71 7.76
C PRO A 147 28.03 18.39 7.74
N GLN A 148 28.96 17.87 6.94
CA GLN A 148 30.32 18.37 6.77
C GLN A 148 30.45 19.35 5.58
N GLY A 149 29.34 19.63 4.88
CA GLY A 149 29.30 20.51 3.70
C GLY A 149 28.98 19.76 2.40
N ARG A 150 29.31 20.40 1.26
CA ARG A 150 29.13 19.85 -0.09
C ARG A 150 30.21 18.80 -0.35
N MET A 151 29.81 17.55 -0.53
CA MET A 151 30.73 16.44 -0.76
C MET A 151 30.58 15.92 -2.20
N PRO A 152 31.67 15.61 -2.90
CA PRO A 152 31.59 15.04 -4.24
C PRO A 152 30.99 13.64 -4.21
N VAL A 153 30.16 13.36 -5.21
CA VAL A 153 29.53 12.06 -5.41
C VAL A 153 30.33 11.28 -6.44
N THR A 154 30.75 10.07 -6.07
CA THR A 154 31.36 9.16 -7.04
C THR A 154 30.31 8.68 -8.04
N ALA A 155 30.46 9.05 -9.30
CA ALA A 155 29.62 8.62 -10.40
C ALA A 155 30.45 8.35 -11.65
N THR A 156 30.05 7.38 -12.46
CA THR A 156 30.59 7.25 -13.82
C THR A 156 29.74 8.10 -14.76
N VAL A 157 30.40 9.01 -15.46
CA VAL A 157 29.77 9.97 -16.36
C VAL A 157 29.73 9.40 -17.77
N VAL A 158 28.55 9.39 -18.38
CA VAL A 158 28.34 8.94 -19.76
C VAL A 158 27.65 10.06 -20.52
N GLN A 159 28.23 10.44 -21.67
CA GLN A 159 27.57 11.36 -22.60
C GLN A 159 26.49 10.61 -23.38
N ALA A 160 25.27 11.11 -23.34
CA ALA A 160 24.11 10.57 -24.02
C ALA A 160 23.73 11.45 -25.23
N PRO A 161 22.94 10.92 -26.18
CA PRO A 161 22.44 11.71 -27.31
C PRO A 161 21.69 12.97 -26.86
N GLU A 162 21.54 13.93 -27.76
CA GLU A 162 20.75 15.16 -27.53
C GLU A 162 21.24 16.02 -26.36
N HIS A 163 22.55 16.05 -26.12
CA HIS A 163 23.19 16.88 -25.09
C HIS A 163 22.79 16.55 -23.64
N TRP A 164 22.47 15.28 -23.39
CA TRP A 164 22.28 14.75 -22.04
C TRP A 164 23.57 14.16 -21.50
N THR A 165 23.79 14.35 -20.21
CA THR A 165 24.83 13.67 -19.45
C THR A 165 24.18 12.77 -18.40
N VAL A 166 24.61 11.52 -18.36
CA VAL A 166 24.09 10.51 -17.44
C VAL A 166 25.15 10.20 -16.40
N PHE A 167 24.79 10.37 -15.13
CA PHE A 167 25.62 10.05 -13.98
C PHE A 167 25.15 8.75 -13.36
N HIS A 168 25.90 7.67 -13.54
CA HIS A 168 25.60 6.41 -12.84
C HIS A 168 26.25 6.42 -11.46
N PHE A 169 25.44 6.40 -10.42
CA PHE A 169 25.93 6.52 -9.05
C PHE A 169 26.58 5.25 -8.54
N ALA A 170 27.69 5.41 -7.82
CA ALA A 170 28.33 4.30 -7.14
C ALA A 170 27.41 3.73 -6.04
N PRO A 171 27.52 2.41 -5.73
CA PRO A 171 26.70 1.76 -4.71
C PRO A 171 26.71 2.45 -3.33
N ALA A 172 27.81 3.14 -3.00
CA ALA A 172 27.96 3.89 -1.76
C ALA A 172 26.93 5.03 -1.57
N LEU A 173 26.41 5.60 -2.66
CA LEU A 173 25.41 6.68 -2.60
C LEU A 173 23.98 6.17 -2.47
N LEU A 174 23.69 4.92 -2.86
CA LEU A 174 22.33 4.38 -2.91
C LEU A 174 21.57 4.47 -1.58
N PRO A 175 22.20 4.28 -0.40
CA PRO A 175 21.51 4.50 0.88
C PRO A 175 21.02 5.94 1.06
N GLN A 176 21.74 6.94 0.54
CA GLN A 176 21.32 8.33 0.63
C GLN A 176 20.07 8.60 -0.23
N LEU A 177 19.95 7.94 -1.38
CA LEU A 177 18.78 8.03 -2.26
C LEU A 177 17.52 7.40 -1.64
N SER A 178 17.68 6.62 -0.57
CA SER A 178 16.58 6.04 0.22
C SER A 178 16.12 6.91 1.39
N GLN A 179 16.70 8.10 1.56
CA GLN A 179 16.23 9.07 2.55
C GLN A 179 14.89 9.70 2.09
N PRO A 180 14.01 10.09 3.04
CA PRO A 180 12.71 10.70 2.70
C PRO A 180 12.85 12.02 1.94
N LEU A 181 14.02 12.66 2.06
CA LEU A 181 14.39 13.87 1.37
C LEU A 181 15.90 13.85 1.18
N PHE A 182 16.37 14.14 -0.02
CA PHE A 182 17.80 14.32 -0.27
C PHE A 182 18.05 15.41 -1.32
N VAL A 183 19.25 15.98 -1.30
CA VAL A 183 19.65 17.06 -2.18
C VAL A 183 20.85 16.62 -3.01
N LEU A 184 20.74 16.79 -4.32
CA LEU A 184 21.87 16.66 -5.24
C LEU A 184 22.17 18.03 -5.83
N LEU A 185 23.46 18.36 -5.93
CA LEU A 185 23.91 19.53 -6.65
C LEU A 185 24.69 19.08 -7.87
N VAL A 186 24.50 19.77 -8.99
CA VAL A 186 25.28 19.56 -10.21
C VAL A 186 26.12 20.80 -10.43
N ARG A 187 27.45 20.65 -10.41
CA ARG A 187 28.38 21.72 -10.76
C ARG A 187 28.70 21.61 -12.23
N CYS A 188 28.14 22.51 -13.03
CA CYS A 188 28.45 22.68 -14.44
C CYS A 188 28.50 24.18 -14.80
N PRO A 189 29.70 24.80 -14.81
CA PRO A 189 29.83 26.23 -15.09
C PRO A 189 29.52 26.61 -16.54
N SER A 190 29.64 25.68 -17.48
CA SER A 190 29.37 25.89 -18.92
C SER A 190 27.94 25.53 -19.35
N CYS A 191 27.10 25.05 -18.42
CA CYS A 191 25.75 24.61 -18.75
C CYS A 191 24.75 25.77 -18.76
N PRO A 192 23.84 25.84 -19.74
CA PRO A 192 22.81 26.87 -19.77
C PRO A 192 21.79 26.66 -18.65
N CYS A 193 21.35 27.75 -18.01
CA CYS A 193 20.17 27.71 -17.17
C CYS A 193 18.91 27.66 -18.06
N LEU A 194 18.18 26.56 -18.02
CA LEU A 194 16.94 26.37 -18.78
C LEU A 194 15.82 25.99 -17.82
N ALA A 195 14.71 26.71 -17.89
CA ALA A 195 13.48 26.44 -17.13
C ALA A 195 12.44 25.68 -17.98
N GLU A 196 12.89 25.00 -19.04
CA GLU A 196 12.03 24.23 -19.95
C GLU A 196 11.76 22.84 -19.35
N GLY A 197 10.49 22.43 -19.30
CA GLY A 197 10.05 21.20 -18.61
C GLY A 197 10.60 19.90 -19.23
N ASP A 198 10.89 19.89 -20.51
CA ASP A 198 11.48 18.77 -21.26
C ASP A 198 12.99 18.59 -21.01
N LYS A 199 13.66 19.62 -20.47
CA LYS A 199 15.09 19.60 -20.13
C LYS A 199 15.34 19.50 -18.63
N MET A 200 14.28 19.31 -17.84
CA MET A 200 14.35 19.11 -16.40
C MET A 200 15.13 17.84 -16.07
N PRO A 201 16.08 17.88 -15.12
CA PRO A 201 16.82 16.68 -14.74
C PRO A 201 15.93 15.71 -13.97
N PHE A 202 16.19 14.42 -14.13
CA PHE A 202 15.44 13.37 -13.46
C PHE A 202 16.34 12.21 -13.06
N LEU A 203 15.99 11.56 -11.95
CA LEU A 203 16.66 10.36 -11.48
C LEU A 203 15.91 9.12 -11.96
N VAL A 204 16.62 8.15 -12.51
CA VAL A 204 16.10 6.81 -12.75
C VAL A 204 16.71 5.87 -11.71
N ALA A 205 15.88 5.27 -10.86
CA ALA A 205 16.30 4.32 -9.83
C ALA A 205 15.70 2.95 -10.10
N THR A 206 16.54 1.90 -10.09
CA THR A 206 16.07 0.52 -10.05
C THR A 206 15.91 0.11 -8.60
N THR A 207 14.73 -0.36 -8.24
CA THR A 207 14.40 -0.81 -6.89
C THR A 207 14.08 -2.28 -6.90
N ARG A 208 14.41 -2.98 -5.81
CA ARG A 208 14.03 -4.36 -5.57
C ARG A 208 13.18 -4.42 -4.31
N ALA A 209 12.17 -5.28 -4.28
CA ALA A 209 11.48 -5.58 -3.03
C ALA A 209 12.50 -5.94 -1.95
N LYS A 210 12.39 -5.30 -0.79
CA LYS A 210 13.25 -5.59 0.35
C LYS A 210 13.00 -7.06 0.72
N GLY A 211 13.94 -7.94 0.37
CA GLY A 211 13.84 -9.34 0.70
C GLY A 211 13.65 -9.46 2.20
N SER A 212 12.71 -10.30 2.64
CA SER A 212 12.68 -10.75 4.03
C SER A 212 13.95 -11.57 4.25
N GLU A 213 15.03 -10.88 4.56
CA GLU A 213 16.25 -11.50 5.02
C GLU A 213 15.90 -12.07 6.40
N ARG A 214 15.61 -13.38 6.44
CA ARG A 214 15.51 -14.11 7.70
C ARG A 214 16.84 -13.89 8.41
N ALA A 215 16.82 -13.02 9.41
CA ALA A 215 17.99 -12.64 10.18
C ALA A 215 18.75 -13.90 10.60
N ARG A 216 19.91 -14.14 9.97
CA ARG A 216 20.85 -15.15 10.44
C ARG A 216 21.31 -14.68 11.81
N ARG A 217 20.91 -15.44 12.83
CA ARG A 217 21.17 -15.14 14.24
C ARG A 217 22.69 -15.08 14.46
N SER A 218 23.23 -13.90 14.70
CA SER A 218 24.49 -13.76 15.43
C SER A 218 24.21 -14.04 16.91
N ALA A 219 24.93 -15.01 17.48
CA ALA A 219 24.83 -15.39 18.88
C ALA A 219 25.30 -14.21 19.76
N MET A 220 24.36 -13.55 20.42
CA MET A 220 24.65 -12.57 21.46
C MET A 220 24.22 -13.14 22.81
N PRO A 221 24.98 -12.99 23.91
CA PRO A 221 24.65 -13.57 25.20
C PRO A 221 23.68 -12.66 25.96
N TRP A 222 22.42 -13.07 26.12
CA TRP A 222 21.39 -12.30 26.83
C TRP A 222 21.22 -12.82 28.26
N SER A 223 21.26 -11.91 29.24
CA SER A 223 20.77 -12.17 30.59
C SER A 223 19.24 -11.95 30.65
N PRO A 224 18.50 -12.69 31.50
CA PRO A 224 17.02 -12.64 31.53
C PRO A 224 16.44 -11.26 31.88
N ALA A 225 17.16 -10.45 32.67
CA ALA A 225 16.68 -9.16 33.14
C ALA A 225 16.73 -8.05 32.07
N ALA A 226 17.59 -8.17 31.05
CA ALA A 226 17.65 -7.20 29.95
C ALA A 226 16.51 -7.37 28.94
N LEU A 227 15.85 -8.53 28.93
CA LEU A 227 14.76 -8.84 27.99
C LEU A 227 13.47 -8.08 28.29
N SER A 228 13.14 -7.81 29.55
CA SER A 228 11.89 -7.09 29.88
C SER A 228 11.97 -5.59 29.56
N LEU A 229 13.18 -5.00 29.65
CA LEU A 229 13.40 -3.58 29.40
C LEU A 229 13.62 -3.24 27.91
N LEU A 230 14.01 -4.22 27.10
CA LEU A 230 14.22 -4.07 25.65
C LEU A 230 13.02 -4.52 24.80
N GLN A 231 11.93 -5.00 25.43
CA GLN A 231 10.67 -5.26 24.76
C GLN A 231 9.98 -3.94 24.39
N ARG A 232 10.37 -3.38 23.24
CA ARG A 232 9.46 -2.55 22.45
C ARG A 232 8.23 -3.42 22.13
N PRO A 233 6.98 -2.99 22.40
CA PRO A 233 5.81 -3.70 21.93
C PRO A 233 5.99 -3.94 20.43
N SER A 234 5.87 -5.18 19.98
CA SER A 234 6.19 -5.52 18.59
C SER A 234 5.39 -4.61 17.65
N GLU A 235 6.06 -4.03 16.65
CA GLU A 235 5.35 -3.38 15.53
C GLU A 235 4.36 -4.35 14.88
N ASP A 236 4.57 -5.66 15.03
CA ASP A 236 3.62 -6.68 14.65
C ASP A 236 2.29 -6.52 15.43
N LEU A 237 2.31 -6.30 16.76
CA LEU A 237 1.06 -6.06 17.51
C LEU A 237 0.42 -4.70 17.16
N ALA A 238 1.23 -3.65 16.96
CA ALA A 238 0.73 -2.31 16.58
C ALA A 238 0.19 -2.23 15.14
N ALA A 239 0.75 -3.00 14.21
CA ALA A 239 0.25 -3.15 12.85
C ALA A 239 -1.05 -3.98 12.78
N HIS A 240 -1.34 -4.77 13.82
CA HIS A 240 -2.61 -5.47 13.99
C HIS A 240 -3.69 -4.61 14.66
N THR A 241 -3.31 -3.51 15.33
CA THR A 241 -4.26 -2.57 15.92
C THR A 241 -4.69 -1.46 14.99
N ASN A 242 -3.86 -0.92 14.10
CA ASN A 242 -4.26 0.23 13.27
C ASN A 242 -5.32 -0.10 12.20
N CYS A 243 -6.12 0.90 11.79
CA CYS A 243 -7.14 0.75 10.74
C CYS A 243 -6.55 0.24 9.43
N ARG A 244 -7.04 -0.91 8.97
CA ARG A 244 -6.54 -1.61 7.78
C ARG A 244 -7.63 -2.46 7.13
N ARG A 245 -7.35 -2.89 5.89
CA ARG A 245 -8.15 -3.89 5.20
C ARG A 245 -7.74 -5.30 5.62
N ALA A 246 -8.68 -6.02 6.20
CA ALA A 246 -8.55 -7.43 6.54
C ALA A 246 -9.30 -8.30 5.53
N SER A 247 -9.02 -9.60 5.55
CA SER A 247 -9.66 -10.58 4.66
C SER A 247 -9.91 -11.91 5.38
N LEU A 248 -11.06 -12.51 5.11
CA LEU A 248 -11.33 -13.91 5.43
C LEU A 248 -11.97 -14.62 4.24
N ASN A 249 -11.75 -15.92 4.14
CA ASN A 249 -12.42 -16.74 3.15
C ASN A 249 -13.75 -17.26 3.74
N ILE A 250 -14.85 -17.07 3.02
CA ILE A 250 -16.19 -17.52 3.39
C ILE A 250 -16.69 -18.48 2.32
N SER A 251 -17.10 -19.69 2.71
CA SER A 251 -17.80 -20.60 1.81
C SER A 251 -19.32 -20.42 1.92
N PHE A 252 -20.03 -20.62 0.82
CA PHE A 252 -21.50 -20.61 0.88
C PHE A 252 -22.06 -21.83 1.62
N GLU A 253 -21.32 -22.93 1.69
CA GLU A 253 -21.62 -24.07 2.55
C GLU A 253 -21.66 -23.67 4.03
N GLU A 254 -20.70 -22.88 4.48
CA GLU A 254 -20.69 -22.35 5.85
C GLU A 254 -21.84 -21.36 6.11
N LEU A 255 -22.33 -20.69 5.07
CA LEU A 255 -23.53 -19.87 5.15
C LEU A 255 -24.83 -20.70 5.07
N GLY A 256 -24.73 -22.00 4.74
CA GLY A 256 -25.86 -22.92 4.57
C GLY A 256 -26.57 -22.78 3.21
N TRP A 257 -25.87 -22.24 2.20
CA TRP A 257 -26.44 -21.82 0.91
C TRP A 257 -25.79 -22.47 -0.32
N ASP A 258 -24.94 -23.48 -0.12
CA ASP A 258 -24.31 -24.29 -1.18
C ASP A 258 -25.33 -24.99 -2.09
N LYS A 259 -26.55 -25.22 -1.60
CA LYS A 259 -27.64 -25.84 -2.38
C LYS A 259 -28.22 -24.94 -3.47
N TRP A 260 -28.18 -23.62 -3.30
CA TRP A 260 -28.82 -22.68 -4.23
C TRP A 260 -27.87 -21.61 -4.77
N ILE A 261 -26.74 -21.34 -4.12
CA ILE A 261 -25.63 -20.55 -4.65
C ILE A 261 -24.56 -21.51 -5.18
N VAL A 262 -24.52 -21.68 -6.51
CA VAL A 262 -23.69 -22.70 -7.17
C VAL A 262 -22.31 -22.18 -7.58
N HIS A 263 -22.11 -20.87 -7.70
CA HIS A 263 -20.79 -20.29 -8.01
C HIS A 263 -20.68 -18.82 -7.54
N PRO A 264 -19.52 -18.40 -6.98
CA PRO A 264 -18.40 -19.26 -6.59
C PRO A 264 -18.76 -20.12 -5.37
N SER A 265 -17.98 -21.17 -5.07
CA SER A 265 -18.20 -22.01 -3.85
C SER A 265 -17.74 -21.31 -2.57
N SER A 266 -16.72 -20.47 -2.68
CA SER A 266 -16.23 -19.58 -1.63
C SER A 266 -15.72 -18.28 -2.23
N PHE A 267 -15.62 -17.24 -1.39
CA PHE A 267 -15.10 -15.94 -1.80
C PHE A 267 -14.28 -15.29 -0.69
N VAL A 268 -13.32 -14.47 -1.09
CA VAL A 268 -12.51 -13.67 -0.16
C VAL A 268 -13.32 -12.43 0.22
N PHE A 269 -13.81 -12.40 1.45
CA PHE A 269 -14.50 -11.27 2.03
C PHE A 269 -13.51 -10.26 2.59
N HIS A 270 -13.48 -9.07 2.00
CA HIS A 270 -12.65 -7.95 2.45
C HIS A 270 -13.46 -7.00 3.34
N TYR A 271 -12.93 -6.68 4.51
CA TYR A 271 -13.57 -5.82 5.51
C TYR A 271 -12.55 -4.91 6.19
N CYS A 272 -13.02 -3.85 6.81
CA CYS A 272 -12.17 -2.92 7.55
C CYS A 272 -12.08 -3.32 9.02
N HIS A 273 -10.87 -3.28 9.55
CA HIS A 273 -10.56 -3.70 10.90
C HIS A 273 -9.43 -2.87 11.49
N GLY A 274 -9.53 -2.56 12.78
CA GLY A 274 -8.53 -1.86 13.55
C GLY A 274 -9.11 -0.69 14.32
N SER A 275 -8.33 -0.16 15.24
CA SER A 275 -8.52 1.11 15.91
C SER A 275 -7.96 2.26 15.09
N CYS A 276 -8.63 3.39 15.22
CA CYS A 276 -8.12 4.68 14.79
C CYS A 276 -7.47 5.31 16.03
N ALA A 277 -6.16 5.14 16.18
CA ALA A 277 -5.41 5.71 17.29
C ALA A 277 -5.41 7.25 17.27
N GLU A 278 -5.21 7.86 18.43
CA GLU A 278 -5.26 9.29 18.77
C GLU A 278 -4.18 10.17 18.08
N GLY A 279 -3.77 9.85 16.84
CA GLY A 279 -2.80 10.63 16.06
C GLY A 279 -3.37 11.89 15.41
N HIS A 280 -4.70 12.04 15.38
CA HIS A 280 -5.36 13.29 15.00
C HIS A 280 -5.64 14.10 16.28
N GLY A 281 -4.68 14.92 16.72
CA GLY A 281 -4.77 15.71 17.97
C GLY A 281 -5.99 16.64 18.13
N LEU A 282 -6.88 16.68 17.12
CA LEU A 282 -8.15 17.38 17.13
C LEU A 282 -9.34 16.51 17.58
N SER A 283 -9.28 15.17 17.44
CA SER A 283 -10.44 14.28 17.69
C SER A 283 -10.75 14.11 19.19
N HIS A 284 -9.71 13.95 20.02
CA HIS A 284 -9.87 13.84 21.47
C HIS A 284 -10.38 15.17 22.10
N ARG A 285 -10.10 16.32 21.47
CA ARG A 285 -10.60 17.63 21.94
C ARG A 285 -12.08 17.86 21.64
N LEU A 286 -12.64 17.15 20.67
CA LEU A 286 -14.05 17.25 20.25
C LEU A 286 -14.92 16.11 20.79
N GLY A 287 -14.35 15.12 21.48
CA GLY A 287 -15.09 13.96 22.00
C GLY A 287 -15.65 13.04 20.91
N VAL A 288 -15.12 13.11 19.68
CA VAL A 288 -15.58 12.29 18.54
C VAL A 288 -14.66 11.08 18.39
N GLN A 289 -15.23 9.88 18.46
CA GLN A 289 -14.55 8.62 18.23
C GLN A 289 -14.55 8.31 16.72
N LEU A 290 -13.36 8.20 16.13
CA LEU A 290 -13.19 7.77 14.74
C LEU A 290 -13.28 6.23 14.64
N CYS A 291 -13.95 5.75 13.61
CA CYS A 291 -14.17 4.35 13.30
C CYS A 291 -13.35 3.91 12.09
N CYS A 292 -12.80 2.70 12.12
CA CYS A 292 -12.23 2.10 10.92
C CYS A 292 -13.35 1.54 10.03
N ALA A 293 -13.64 2.21 8.92
CA ALA A 293 -14.71 1.86 8.01
C ALA A 293 -14.28 1.85 6.55
N ALA A 294 -15.06 1.19 5.70
CA ALA A 294 -14.82 1.17 4.26
C ALA A 294 -15.14 2.54 3.67
N LEU A 295 -14.26 3.06 2.80
CA LEU A 295 -14.48 4.33 2.13
C LEU A 295 -15.68 4.20 1.18
N PRO A 296 -16.77 4.97 1.37
CA PRO A 296 -17.93 4.93 0.49
C PRO A 296 -17.53 5.15 -0.97
N GLY A 297 -18.11 4.38 -1.89
CA GLY A 297 -17.79 4.45 -3.32
C GLY A 297 -16.59 3.60 -3.75
N THR A 298 -15.78 3.08 -2.83
CA THR A 298 -14.68 2.15 -3.17
C THR A 298 -15.09 0.68 -3.06
N MET A 299 -16.24 0.38 -2.46
CA MET A 299 -16.66 -1.01 -2.25
C MET A 299 -16.99 -1.73 -3.56
N ARG A 300 -16.65 -3.01 -3.63
CA ARG A 300 -16.97 -3.89 -4.77
C ARG A 300 -18.17 -4.78 -4.49
N SER A 301 -18.84 -5.14 -5.58
CA SER A 301 -19.97 -6.07 -5.58
C SER A 301 -19.52 -7.52 -5.69
N LEU A 302 -20.24 -8.43 -5.04
CA LEU A 302 -20.06 -9.86 -5.19
C LEU A 302 -21.02 -10.39 -6.25
N ARG A 303 -20.49 -11.03 -7.30
CA ARG A 303 -21.31 -11.70 -8.32
C ARG A 303 -21.48 -13.17 -7.95
N VAL A 304 -22.73 -13.62 -7.97
CA VAL A 304 -23.10 -15.00 -7.66
C VAL A 304 -23.94 -15.59 -8.79
N ARG A 305 -23.89 -16.90 -8.91
CA ARG A 305 -24.79 -17.68 -9.76
C ARG A 305 -25.69 -18.50 -8.85
N THR A 306 -26.99 -18.27 -8.96
CA THR A 306 -28.02 -18.94 -8.16
C THR A 306 -28.81 -19.92 -9.02
N THR A 307 -29.43 -20.91 -8.38
CA THR A 307 -30.37 -21.84 -9.00
C THR A 307 -31.62 -21.95 -8.13
N SER A 308 -32.79 -21.94 -8.76
CA SER A 308 -34.08 -22.09 -8.07
C SER A 308 -34.68 -23.49 -8.19
N ASP A 309 -34.16 -24.32 -9.11
CA ASP A 309 -34.72 -25.63 -9.48
C ASP A 309 -33.73 -26.79 -9.23
N GLY A 310 -32.71 -26.58 -8.40
CA GLY A 310 -31.74 -27.62 -8.06
C GLY A 310 -30.70 -27.90 -9.15
N GLY A 311 -30.46 -26.94 -10.05
CA GLY A 311 -29.34 -26.96 -11.01
C GLY A 311 -29.73 -27.10 -12.48
N TYR A 312 -31.00 -26.94 -12.85
CA TYR A 312 -31.44 -26.95 -14.24
C TYR A 312 -31.43 -25.56 -14.87
N SER A 313 -31.68 -24.52 -14.07
CA SER A 313 -31.58 -23.12 -14.47
C SER A 313 -30.64 -22.35 -13.56
N PHE A 314 -29.93 -21.39 -14.17
CA PHE A 314 -28.96 -20.54 -13.51
C PHE A 314 -29.28 -19.07 -13.74
N LYS A 315 -29.23 -18.28 -12.67
CA LYS A 315 -29.39 -16.83 -12.72
C LYS A 315 -28.11 -16.18 -12.20
N TYR A 316 -27.65 -15.14 -12.90
CA TYR A 316 -26.53 -14.32 -12.44
C TYR A 316 -27.07 -13.15 -11.63
N GLU A 317 -26.65 -13.04 -10.39
CA GLU A 317 -27.09 -12.01 -9.46
C GLU A 317 -25.88 -11.33 -8.83
N THR A 318 -26.09 -10.13 -8.31
CA THR A 318 -25.01 -9.30 -7.79
C THR A 318 -25.43 -8.70 -6.46
N VAL A 319 -24.59 -8.90 -5.43
CA VAL A 319 -24.74 -8.26 -4.12
C VAL A 319 -23.84 -7.01 -4.12
N PRO A 320 -24.42 -5.81 -4.17
CA PRO A 320 -23.66 -4.57 -4.28
C PRO A 320 -22.99 -4.18 -2.95
N ASN A 321 -21.85 -3.51 -3.06
CA ASN A 321 -21.15 -2.86 -1.93
C ASN A 321 -20.92 -3.79 -0.73
N ILE A 322 -20.41 -4.99 -0.97
CA ILE A 322 -20.18 -5.99 0.09
C ILE A 322 -18.69 -6.21 0.36
N LEU A 323 -17.80 -5.94 -0.59
CA LEU A 323 -16.36 -6.15 -0.44
C LEU A 323 -15.65 -4.81 -0.29
N ALA A 324 -15.00 -4.55 0.85
CA ALA A 324 -14.21 -3.33 1.03
C ALA A 324 -12.97 -3.30 0.12
N GLN A 325 -12.65 -2.15 -0.48
CA GLN A 325 -11.39 -1.93 -1.20
C GLN A 325 -10.45 -1.05 -0.39
N ASP A 326 -10.95 0.09 0.09
CA ASP A 326 -10.17 1.04 0.87
C ASP A 326 -10.80 1.23 2.25
N CYS A 327 -9.95 1.32 3.28
CA CYS A 327 -10.35 1.49 4.68
C CYS A 327 -9.75 2.77 5.23
N THR A 328 -10.56 3.56 5.93
CA THR A 328 -10.16 4.85 6.50
C THR A 328 -10.77 5.05 7.88
N CYS A 329 -10.18 5.95 8.65
CA CYS A 329 -10.74 6.46 9.88
C CYS A 329 -11.75 7.57 9.57
N VAL A 330 -13.03 7.33 9.87
CA VAL A 330 -14.15 8.26 9.66
C VAL A 330 -15.11 8.24 10.84
#